data_AF-A0A852WVU1-F1
#
_entry.id   AF-A0A852WVU1-F1
#
_cell.length_a   1.000
_cell.length_b   1.000
_cell.length_c   1.000
_cell.angle_alpha   90.00
_cell.angle_beta   90.00
_cell.angle_gamma   90.00
#
_symmetry.space_group_name_H-M   'P 1'
#
loop_
_entity.id
_entity.type
_entity.pdbx_description
1 polymer ?
#
loop_
_entity_poly.entity_id
_entity_poly.type
_entity_poly.pdbx_seq_one_letter_code
_entity_poly.pdbx_strand_id
1 'polypeptide(L)'
;MLDSDPYALPLKGTAVSRERIDDAGAYLLMLRSLLAEVNESVHRLVPPSTGAWRSSAAEGYVRGLDDLRARVLAARDGLVDAESALVDRIRRMEHQLDLQRAALGAQHVQITRSDASWTTR
;
A
#
# COMPACT_ATOMS: atom_id res chain seq x y z
N MET A 1 12.68 14.81 -27.65
CA MET A 1 12.60 13.52 -26.93
C MET A 1 12.30 13.84 -25.50
N LEU A 2 11.03 13.69 -25.08
CA LEU A 2 10.64 13.77 -23.68
C LEU A 2 10.61 12.35 -23.16
N ASP A 3 11.42 12.13 -22.13
CA ASP A 3 11.59 10.89 -21.38
C ASP A 3 10.24 10.54 -20.73
N SER A 4 9.55 9.55 -21.27
CA SER A 4 8.29 9.06 -20.72
C SER A 4 8.61 8.21 -19.51
N ASP A 5 8.46 8.79 -18.33
CA ASP A 5 8.58 8.11 -17.04
C ASP A 5 7.65 6.86 -17.03
N PRO A 6 8.21 5.64 -16.97
CA PRO A 6 7.42 4.40 -16.98
C PRO A 6 6.59 4.20 -15.70
N TYR A 7 6.72 5.08 -14.70
CA TYR A 7 5.96 5.06 -13.46
C TYR A 7 4.90 6.16 -13.36
N ALA A 8 4.74 7.00 -14.37
CA ALA A 8 3.67 7.99 -14.45
C ALA A 8 2.32 7.29 -14.73
N LEU A 9 1.74 6.70 -13.69
CA LEU A 9 0.38 6.16 -13.75
C LEU A 9 -0.59 7.29 -14.13
N PRO A 10 -1.31 7.17 -15.26
CA PRO A 10 -2.20 8.22 -15.72
C PRO A 10 -3.34 8.40 -14.71
N LEU A 11 -3.33 9.53 -14.00
CA LEU A 11 -4.40 10.04 -13.12
C LEU A 11 -5.67 10.47 -13.89
N LYS A 12 -5.97 9.82 -15.03
CA LYS A 12 -7.24 9.95 -15.73
C LYS A 12 -8.02 8.66 -15.55
N GLY A 13 -9.02 8.67 -14.67
CA GLY A 13 -10.21 7.80 -14.67
C GLY A 13 -10.08 6.43 -15.31
N THR A 14 -9.03 5.67 -14.98
CA THR A 14 -8.92 4.27 -15.40
C THR A 14 -9.90 3.51 -14.54
N ALA A 15 -10.87 2.85 -15.17
CA ALA A 15 -11.80 1.99 -14.46
C ALA A 15 -10.99 1.03 -13.58
N VAL A 16 -11.33 0.96 -12.30
CA VAL A 16 -10.65 0.05 -11.38
C VAL A 16 -10.98 -1.36 -11.87
N SER A 17 -9.97 -2.08 -12.35
CA SER A 17 -10.13 -3.47 -12.75
C SER A 17 -9.92 -4.39 -11.55
N ARG A 18 -10.45 -5.61 -11.65
CA ARG A 18 -10.20 -6.65 -10.66
C ARG A 18 -8.71 -7.00 -10.58
N GLU A 19 -8.04 -7.08 -11.73
CA GLU A 19 -6.60 -7.32 -11.84
C GLU A 19 -5.79 -6.32 -11.01
N ARG A 20 -6.12 -5.02 -11.06
CA ARG A 20 -5.42 -3.99 -10.30
C ARG A 20 -5.60 -4.14 -8.78
N ILE A 21 -6.75 -4.68 -8.34
CA ILE A 21 -6.99 -5.00 -6.93
C ILE A 21 -6.16 -6.21 -6.52
N ASP A 22 -6.12 -7.25 -7.37
CA ASP A 22 -5.35 -8.46 -7.12
C ASP A 22 -3.83 -8.15 -7.07
N ASP A 23 -3.32 -7.31 -7.98
CA ASP A 23 -1.94 -6.81 -7.96
C ASP A 23 -1.62 -6.05 -6.66
N ALA A 24 -2.52 -5.16 -6.24
CA ALA A 24 -2.36 -4.44 -4.97
C ALA A 24 -2.37 -5.40 -3.77
N GLY A 25 -3.16 -6.47 -3.83
CA GLY A 25 -3.14 -7.56 -2.85
C GLY A 25 -1.81 -8.29 -2.81
N ALA A 26 -1.21 -8.58 -3.97
CA ALA A 26 0.12 -9.18 -4.06
C ALA A 26 1.20 -8.27 -3.44
N TYR A 27 1.17 -6.96 -3.73
CA TYR A 27 2.07 -5.99 -3.10
C TYR A 27 1.88 -5.91 -1.58
N LEU A 28 0.64 -5.99 -1.09
CA LEU A 28 0.36 -6.01 0.35
C LEU A 28 0.95 -7.26 1.03
N LEU A 29 0.85 -8.42 0.39
CA LEU A 29 1.47 -9.65 0.89
C LEU A 29 3.00 -9.51 0.97
N MET A 30 3.62 -8.97 -0.07
CA MET A 30 5.06 -8.71 -0.09
C MET A 30 5.48 -7.75 1.04
N LEU A 31 4.73 -6.66 1.24
CA LEU A 31 5.01 -5.69 2.29
C LEU A 31 4.89 -6.28 3.70
N ARG A 32 3.88 -7.14 3.92
CA ARG A 32 3.72 -7.88 5.19
C ARG A 32 4.86 -8.85 5.43
N SER A 33 5.32 -9.55 4.40
CA SER A 33 6.48 -10.44 4.50
C SER A 33 7.72 -9.66 4.90
N LEU A 34 7.97 -8.52 4.26
CA LEU A 34 9.10 -7.65 4.60
C LEU A 34 9.00 -7.13 6.04
N LEU A 35 7.81 -6.72 6.48
CA LEU A 35 7.58 -6.23 7.84
C LEU A 35 7.81 -7.32 8.89
N ALA A 36 7.42 -8.57 8.60
CA ALA A 36 7.70 -9.71 9.45
C ALA A 36 9.22 -9.96 9.57
N GLU A 37 9.94 -9.96 8.45
CA GLU A 37 11.40 -10.13 8.42
C GLU A 37 12.12 -9.02 9.19
N VAL A 38 11.66 -7.76 9.03
CA VAL A 38 12.20 -6.62 9.77
C VAL A 38 11.94 -6.78 11.27
N ASN A 39 10.75 -7.20 11.69
CA ASN A 39 10.44 -7.43 13.10
C ASN A 39 11.30 -8.53 13.73
N GLU A 40 11.57 -9.62 13.00
CA GLU A 40 12.47 -10.68 13.46
C GLU A 40 13.93 -10.20 13.55
N SER A 41 14.35 -9.37 12.59
CA SER A 41 15.74 -8.93 12.44
C SER A 41 16.09 -7.71 13.29
N VAL A 42 15.12 -6.88 13.69
CA VAL A 42 15.37 -5.59 14.36
C VAL A 42 16.20 -5.77 15.63
N HIS A 43 15.96 -6.83 16.40
CA HIS A 43 16.69 -7.12 17.63
C HIS A 43 18.16 -7.54 17.38
N ARG A 44 18.46 -8.06 16.19
CA ARG A 44 19.84 -8.38 15.77
C ARG A 44 20.56 -7.17 15.21
N LEU A 45 19.85 -6.34 14.46
CA LEU A 45 20.36 -5.10 13.85
C LEU A 45 20.58 -4.00 14.89
N VAL A 46 19.79 -4.01 15.96
CA VAL A 46 19.79 -3.01 17.01
C VAL A 46 19.97 -3.72 18.36
N PRO A 47 21.21 -4.07 18.75
CA PRO A 47 21.46 -4.60 20.08
C PRO A 47 21.06 -3.55 21.14
N PRO A 48 20.54 -3.94 22.30
CA PRO A 48 20.18 -3.00 23.36
C PRO A 48 21.41 -2.23 23.84
N SER A 49 21.23 -0.98 24.27
CA SER A 49 22.34 -0.23 24.86
C SER A 49 22.72 -0.90 26.19
N THR A 50 23.93 -1.47 26.26
CA THR A 50 24.39 -2.18 27.46
C THR A 50 24.93 -1.22 28.53
N GLY A 51 24.92 0.10 28.29
CA GLY A 51 25.28 1.14 29.26
C GLY A 51 26.72 1.07 29.80
N ALA A 52 27.52 0.10 29.36
CA ALA A 52 28.77 -0.28 30.00
C ALA A 52 30.02 0.42 29.42
N TRP A 53 29.87 1.19 28.34
CA TRP A 53 31.01 1.78 27.64
C TRP A 53 31.34 3.14 28.26
N ARG A 54 32.42 3.21 29.05
CA ARG A 54 32.82 4.39 29.86
C ARG A 54 34.09 5.07 29.34
N SER A 55 34.19 5.35 28.04
CA SER A 55 35.28 6.15 27.47
C SER A 55 34.77 7.26 26.55
N SER A 56 35.50 8.38 26.46
CA SER A 56 35.11 9.52 25.61
C SER A 56 35.12 9.17 24.11
N ALA A 57 36.00 8.25 23.68
CA ALA A 57 35.95 7.67 22.34
C ALA A 57 34.70 6.80 22.13
N ALA A 58 34.24 6.09 23.17
CA ALA A 58 33.03 5.30 23.12
C ALA A 58 31.74 6.13 23.08
N GLU A 59 31.72 7.35 23.62
CA GLU A 59 30.54 8.23 23.57
C GLU A 59 30.08 8.53 22.14
N GLY A 60 31.03 8.74 21.21
CA GLY A 60 30.72 8.95 19.80
C GLY A 60 30.08 7.72 19.14
N TYR A 61 30.61 6.53 19.46
CA TYR A 61 30.03 5.26 18.99
C TYR A 61 28.65 4.99 19.58
N VAL A 62 28.43 5.32 20.86
CA VAL A 62 27.11 5.20 21.48
C VAL A 62 26.09 6.09 20.78
N ARG A 63 26.42 7.36 20.53
CA ARG A 63 25.52 8.28 19.79
C ARG A 63 25.25 7.81 18.37
N GLY A 64 26.28 7.34 17.66
CA GLY A 64 26.11 6.80 16.30
C GLY A 64 25.23 5.54 16.28
N LEU A 65 25.36 4.69 17.30
CA LEU A 65 24.52 3.52 17.45
C LEU A 65 23.07 3.93 17.76
N ASP A 66 22.85 4.89 18.67
CA ASP A 66 21.51 5.43 18.98
C ASP A 66 20.82 6.05 17.76
N ASP A 67 21.55 6.82 16.95
CA ASP A 67 21.04 7.38 15.69
C ASP A 67 20.66 6.25 14.71
N LEU A 68 21.51 5.21 14.58
CA LEU A 68 21.18 4.04 13.79
C LEU A 68 19.92 3.32 14.31
N ARG A 69 19.77 3.16 15.64
CA ARG A 69 18.56 2.59 16.25
C ARG A 69 17.33 3.40 15.86
N ALA A 70 17.40 4.72 16.00
CA ALA A 70 16.31 5.63 15.69
C ALA A 70 15.90 5.53 14.22
N ARG A 71 16.86 5.50 13.29
CA ARG A 71 16.59 5.37 11.85
C ARG A 71 15.97 4.03 11.49
N VAL A 72 16.43 2.93 12.08
CA VAL A 72 15.88 1.59 11.83
C VAL A 72 14.44 1.49 12.34
N LEU A 73 14.16 2.01 13.55
CA LEU A 73 12.81 2.06 14.10
C LEU A 73 11.89 2.95 13.25
N ALA A 74 12.36 4.13 12.84
CA ALA A 74 11.60 5.01 11.95
C ALA A 74 11.29 4.37 10.59
N ALA A 75 12.24 3.63 10.00
CA ALA A 75 12.02 2.90 8.75
C ALA A 75 10.98 1.79 8.92
N ARG A 76 11.02 1.05 10.03
CA ARG A 76 10.01 0.05 10.38
C ARG A 76 8.63 0.68 10.51
N ASP A 77 8.52 1.79 11.23
CA ASP A 77 7.24 2.49 11.42
C ASP A 77 6.70 3.01 10.07
N GLY A 78 7.58 3.50 9.19
CA GLY A 78 7.21 3.85 7.82
C GLY A 78 6.65 2.67 6.99
N LEU A 79 7.12 1.44 7.23
CA LEU A 79 6.54 0.24 6.60
C LEU A 79 5.14 -0.08 7.13
N VAL A 80 4.90 0.13 8.43
CA VAL A 80 3.56 -0.03 9.05
C VAL A 80 2.57 0.96 8.45
N ASP A 81 3.00 2.22 8.28
CA ASP A 81 2.18 3.27 7.68
C ASP A 81 1.88 2.95 6.21
N ALA A 82 2.88 2.48 5.45
CA ALA A 82 2.70 2.04 4.07
C ALA A 82 1.71 0.87 3.95
N GLU A 83 1.75 -0.09 4.88
CA GLU A 83 0.80 -1.21 4.91
C GLU A 83 -0.62 -0.70 5.10
N SER A 84 -0.82 0.17 6.09
CA SER A 84 -2.13 0.75 6.40
C SER A 84 -2.68 1.55 5.21
N ALA A 85 -1.84 2.37 4.59
CA ALA A 85 -2.22 3.16 3.42
C ALA A 85 -2.60 2.29 2.21
N LEU A 86 -1.91 1.17 1.99
CA LEU A 86 -2.20 0.24 0.91
C LEU A 86 -3.51 -0.53 1.16
N VAL A 87 -3.75 -0.97 2.40
CA VAL A 87 -5.02 -1.59 2.81
C VAL A 87 -6.19 -0.64 2.53
N ASP A 88 -6.09 0.61 2.94
CA ASP A 88 -7.15 1.59 2.70
C ASP A 88 -7.34 1.90 1.21
N ARG A 89 -6.24 1.89 0.44
CA ARG A 89 -6.32 2.04 -1.03
C ARG A 89 -7.06 0.86 -1.67
N ILE A 90 -6.77 -0.37 -1.27
CA ILE A 90 -7.46 -1.58 -1.76
C ILE A 90 -8.95 -1.48 -1.48
N ARG A 91 -9.33 -1.14 -0.24
CA ARG A 91 -10.75 -0.94 0.14
C ARG A 91 -11.45 0.09 -0.74
N ARG A 92 -10.81 1.22 -1.03
CA ARG A 92 -11.36 2.25 -1.93
C ARG A 92 -11.53 1.73 -3.36
N MET A 93 -10.57 0.94 -3.85
CA MET A 93 -10.66 0.32 -5.19
C MET A 93 -11.80 -0.71 -5.27
N GLU A 94 -11.95 -1.57 -4.26
CA GLU A 94 -13.05 -2.52 -4.16
C GLU A 94 -14.42 -1.82 -4.17
N HIS A 95 -14.57 -0.77 -3.36
CA HIS A 95 -15.79 0.03 -3.33
C HIS A 95 -16.09 0.66 -4.70
N GLN A 96 -15.08 1.20 -5.38
CA GLN A 96 -15.25 1.77 -6.71
C GLN A 96 -15.67 0.72 -7.75
N LEU A 97 -15.13 -0.50 -7.68
CA LEU A 97 -15.51 -1.59 -8.57
C LEU A 97 -16.97 -2.03 -8.36
N ASP A 98 -17.42 -2.08 -7.11
CA ASP A 98 -18.81 -2.43 -6.79
C ASP A 98 -19.79 -1.35 -7.25
N LEU A 99 -19.44 -0.07 -7.13
CA LEU A 99 -20.22 1.03 -7.70
C LEU A 99 -20.30 0.94 -9.23
N GLN A 100 -19.21 0.59 -9.91
CA GLN A 100 -19.19 0.40 -11.36
C GLN A 100 -20.09 -0.76 -11.79
N ARG A 101 -20.07 -1.88 -11.06
CA ARG A 101 -20.96 -3.03 -11.30
C ARG A 101 -22.43 -2.68 -11.11
N ALA A 102 -22.76 -1.95 -10.04
CA ALA A 102 -24.12 -1.51 -9.77
C ALA A 102 -24.64 -0.56 -10.86
N ALA A 103 -23.81 0.38 -11.33
CA ALA A 103 -24.17 1.29 -12.41
C ALA A 103 -24.45 0.57 -13.74
N LEU A 104 -23.60 -0.40 -14.11
CA LEU A 104 -23.80 -1.21 -15.32
C LEU A 104 -25.06 -2.09 -15.23
N GLY A 105 -25.33 -2.69 -14.06
CA GLY A 105 -26.54 -3.47 -13.81
C GLY A 105 -27.82 -2.64 -13.93
N ALA A 106 -27.81 -1.40 -13.39
CA ALA A 106 -28.94 -0.48 -13.50
C ALA A 106 -29.22 -0.05 -14.96
N GLN A 107 -28.17 0.18 -15.75
CA GLN A 107 -28.31 0.51 -17.18
C GLN A 107 -28.90 -0.64 -17.99
N HIS A 108 -28.49 -1.88 -17.73
CA HIS A 108 -29.03 -3.06 -18.43
C HIS A 108 -30.53 -3.29 -18.15
N VAL A 109 -30.97 -3.02 -16.93
CA VAL A 109 -32.40 -3.10 -16.54
C VAL A 109 -33.23 -1.97 -17.18
N GLN A 110 -32.66 -0.79 -17.40
CA GLN A 110 -33.37 0.31 -18.08
C GLN A 110 -33.55 0.08 -19.58
N ILE A 111 -32.53 -0.43 -20.27
CA ILE A 111 -32.58 -0.71 -21.72
C ILE A 111 -33.63 -1.80 -22.02
N THR A 112 -33.61 -2.89 -21.24
CA THR A 112 -34.59 -3.99 -21.40
C THR A 112 -36.03 -3.57 -21.12
N ARG A 113 -36.25 -2.62 -20.19
CA ARG A 113 -37.60 -2.09 -19.90
C ARG A 113 -38.12 -1.15 -21.00
N SER A 114 -37.25 -0.43 -21.71
CA SER A 114 -37.64 0.52 -22.75
C SER A 114 -37.95 -0.15 -24.09
N ASP A 115 -37.33 -1.30 -24.38
CA ASP A 115 -37.59 -2.08 -25.60
C ASP A 115 -38.88 -2.91 -25.52
N ALA A 116 -39.39 -3.21 -24.32
CA ALA A 116 -40.63 -3.96 -24.13
C ALA A 116 -41.92 -3.12 -24.31
N SER A 117 -41.81 -1.86 -24.75
CA SER A 117 -42.92 -0.91 -24.83
C SER A 117 -43.17 -0.37 -26.24
N TRP A 118 -43.35 -1.26 -27.23
CA TRP A 118 -43.89 -0.84 -28.53
C TRP A 118 -45.01 -1.78 -29.04
N THR A 119 -46.22 -1.23 -28.96
CA THR A 119 -47.38 -1.36 -29.86
C THR A 119 -48.02 -2.74 -30.09
N THR A 120 -48.99 -3.08 -29.25
CA THR A 120 -50.19 -3.81 -29.67
C THR A 120 -51.29 -2.79 -29.99
N ARG A 121 -51.48 -2.44 -31.26
CA ARG A 121 -52.77 -1.97 -31.78
C ARG A 121 -52.82 -1.98 -33.29
#